data_AF-A0A1M6KQW7-F1
#
_entry.id   AF-A0A1M6KQW7-F1
#
_cell.length_a   1.000
_cell.length_b   1.000
_cell.length_c   1.000
_cell.angle_alpha   90.00
_cell.angle_beta   90.00
_cell.angle_gamma   90.00
#
_symmetry.space_group_name_H-M   'P 1'
#
loop_
_entity.id
_entity.type
_entity.pdbx_description
1 polymer ?
#
loop_
_entity_poly.entity_id
_entity_poly.type
_entity_poly.pdbx_seq_one_letter_code
_entity_poly.pdbx_strand_id
1 'polypeptide(L)'
;MSIPSPTQHVNRDLLPDLTPLNLTHHETEALLTTLYEELERRVGAALSDGLTDSQCDEFAALIDGDAATASAWARRQGIDPFACPLFRSLTDQIDTPEAFGAALVEWAPSRWLEIHRPDYREVVSRCRGELQGEVAAMIEAVAR
;
A
#
# COMPACT_ATOMS: atom_id res chain seq x y z
N MET A 1 15.09 1.00 -19.60
CA MET A 1 15.05 -0.12 -18.66
C MET A 1 14.00 0.24 -17.62
N SER A 2 12.79 -0.30 -17.73
CA SER A 2 11.70 0.00 -16.79
C SER A 2 11.94 -0.80 -15.52
N ILE A 3 12.13 -0.10 -14.41
CA ILE A 3 12.19 -0.69 -13.07
C ILE A 3 10.74 -1.06 -12.71
N PRO A 4 10.43 -2.32 -12.40
CA PRO A 4 9.07 -2.71 -12.02
C PRO A 4 8.74 -2.10 -10.65
N SER A 5 7.60 -1.39 -10.56
CA SER A 5 7.07 -0.90 -9.28
C SER A 5 6.78 -2.07 -8.33
N PRO A 6 7.18 -1.98 -7.05
CA PRO A 6 6.95 -3.03 -6.05
C PRO A 6 5.47 -3.39 -5.85
N THR A 7 4.54 -2.50 -6.22
CA THR A 7 3.09 -2.75 -6.24
C THR A 7 2.67 -3.90 -7.16
N GLN A 8 3.47 -4.26 -8.18
CA GLN A 8 3.12 -5.31 -9.14
C GLN A 8 3.40 -6.75 -8.66
N HIS A 9 4.25 -6.96 -7.64
CA HIS A 9 4.55 -8.33 -7.17
C HIS A 9 3.63 -8.79 -6.04
N VAL A 10 2.95 -7.87 -5.35
CA VAL A 10 1.90 -8.20 -4.37
C VAL A 10 0.61 -8.68 -5.07
N ASN A 11 0.48 -8.47 -6.39
CA ASN A 11 -0.76 -8.59 -7.18
C ASN A 11 -1.34 -10.00 -7.40
N ARG A 12 -0.62 -11.10 -7.13
CA ARG A 12 -1.16 -12.46 -7.41
C ARG A 12 -1.67 -13.21 -6.19
N ASP A 13 -1.25 -12.84 -4.98
CA ASP A 13 -1.60 -13.56 -3.75
C ASP A 13 -2.81 -12.96 -3.01
N LEU A 14 -3.33 -11.81 -3.45
CA LEU A 14 -4.42 -11.11 -2.76
C LEU A 14 -5.82 -11.64 -3.09
N LEU A 15 -5.99 -12.31 -4.23
CA LEU A 15 -7.30 -12.79 -4.71
C LEU A 15 -7.20 -14.20 -5.34
N PRO A 16 -6.68 -15.22 -4.62
CA PRO A 16 -6.52 -16.56 -5.17
C PRO A 16 -7.85 -17.26 -5.50
N ASP A 17 -8.96 -16.81 -4.91
CA ASP A 17 -10.27 -17.51 -4.93
C ASP A 17 -11.32 -16.90 -5.89
N LEU A 18 -10.96 -15.89 -6.70
CA LEU A 18 -11.87 -15.34 -7.71
C LEU A 18 -11.90 -16.15 -9.03
N THR A 19 -11.23 -17.30 -9.04
CA THR A 19 -11.13 -18.19 -10.22
C THR A 19 -12.41 -18.94 -10.64
N PRO A 20 -13.54 -19.02 -9.90
CA PRO A 20 -14.62 -19.90 -10.34
C PRO A 20 -15.47 -19.32 -11.48
N LEU A 21 -15.13 -18.14 -12.00
CA LEU A 21 -15.74 -17.65 -13.22
C LEU A 21 -14.87 -18.04 -14.41
N ASN A 22 -15.52 -18.57 -15.45
CA ASN A 22 -14.94 -18.82 -16.77
C ASN A 22 -14.62 -17.50 -17.51
N LEU A 23 -13.99 -16.55 -16.82
CA LEU A 23 -13.53 -15.28 -17.35
C LEU A 23 -12.35 -15.54 -18.26
N THR A 24 -12.31 -14.82 -19.37
CA THR A 24 -11.09 -14.71 -20.16
C THR A 24 -10.00 -14.03 -19.33
N HIS A 25 -8.75 -14.22 -19.74
CA HIS A 25 -7.60 -13.59 -19.09
C HIS A 25 -7.76 -12.06 -19.00
N HIS A 26 -8.26 -11.43 -20.07
CA HIS A 26 -8.50 -9.99 -20.13
C HIS A 26 -9.61 -9.52 -19.17
N GLU A 27 -10.71 -10.27 -19.05
CA GLU A 27 -11.78 -9.91 -18.10
C GLU A 27 -11.34 -10.08 -16.64
N THR A 28 -10.48 -11.08 -16.38
CA THR A 28 -9.85 -11.26 -15.07
C THR A 28 -8.96 -10.07 -14.73
N GLU A 29 -8.11 -9.63 -15.65
CA GLU A 29 -7.22 -8.48 -15.42
C GLU A 29 -8.00 -7.17 -15.21
N ALA A 30 -9.05 -6.94 -15.99
CA ALA A 30 -9.91 -5.76 -15.84
C ALA A 30 -10.65 -5.75 -14.49
N LEU A 31 -11.15 -6.91 -14.06
CA LEU A 31 -11.79 -7.07 -12.76
C LEU A 31 -10.78 -6.83 -11.64
N LEU A 32 -9.60 -7.45 -11.69
CA LEU A 32 -8.56 -7.25 -10.69
C LEU A 32 -8.18 -5.77 -10.56
N THR A 33 -8.00 -5.07 -11.68
CA THR A 33 -7.70 -3.63 -11.69
C THR A 33 -8.79 -2.84 -10.96
N THR A 34 -10.06 -3.09 -11.31
CA THR A 34 -11.21 -2.43 -10.67
C THR A 34 -11.25 -2.71 -9.16
N LEU A 35 -10.95 -3.95 -8.75
CA LEU A 35 -10.95 -4.33 -7.34
C LEU A 35 -9.79 -3.68 -6.56
N TYR A 36 -8.64 -3.48 -7.19
CA TYR A 36 -7.53 -2.77 -6.58
C TYR A 36 -7.83 -1.30 -6.37
N GLU A 37 -8.36 -0.63 -7.39
CA GLU A 37 -8.78 0.78 -7.29
C GLU A 37 -9.84 0.96 -6.18
N GLU A 38 -10.80 0.04 -6.09
CA GLU A 38 -11.84 0.10 -5.07
C GLU A 38 -11.29 -0.21 -3.66
N LEU A 39 -10.36 -1.17 -3.55
CA LEU A 39 -9.68 -1.47 -2.29
C LEU A 39 -8.87 -0.25 -1.81
N GLU A 40 -8.10 0.38 -2.70
CA GLU A 40 -7.33 1.58 -2.40
C GLU A 40 -8.24 2.72 -1.93
N ARG A 41 -9.35 2.94 -2.63
CA ARG A 41 -10.35 3.96 -2.26
C ARG A 41 -10.93 3.71 -0.86
N ARG A 42 -11.31 2.46 -0.56
CA ARG A 42 -11.90 2.09 0.75
C ARG A 42 -10.88 2.18 1.88
N VAL A 43 -9.67 1.68 1.64
CA VAL A 43 -8.56 1.75 2.60
C VAL A 43 -8.20 3.21 2.86
N GLY A 44 -8.07 4.04 1.83
CA GLY A 44 -7.80 5.47 1.98
C GLY A 44 -8.85 6.17 2.83
N ALA A 45 -10.14 5.93 2.56
CA ALA A 45 -11.23 6.50 3.35
C ALA A 45 -11.26 6.01 4.81
N ALA A 46 -10.98 4.72 5.03
CA ALA A 46 -10.97 4.14 6.39
C ALA A 46 -9.72 4.53 7.19
N LEU A 47 -8.60 4.77 6.52
CA LEU A 47 -7.36 5.25 7.13
C LEU A 47 -7.41 6.75 7.43
N SER A 48 -8.13 7.54 6.63
CA SER A 48 -8.34 8.97 6.91
C SER A 48 -9.37 9.21 8.01
N ASP A 49 -10.29 8.27 8.23
CA ASP A 49 -11.23 8.34 9.36
C ASP A 49 -10.48 8.34 10.70
N GLY A 50 -10.65 9.41 11.49
CA GLY A 50 -9.95 9.61 12.75
C GLY A 50 -8.56 10.28 12.63
N LEU A 51 -8.08 10.57 11.42
CA LEU A 51 -6.91 11.43 11.21
C LEU A 51 -7.34 12.90 11.09
N THR A 52 -6.49 13.80 11.58
CA THR A 52 -6.67 15.24 11.36
C THR A 52 -6.25 15.62 9.93
N ASP A 53 -6.78 16.73 9.41
CA ASP A 53 -6.40 17.24 8.08
C ASP A 53 -4.87 17.39 7.94
N SER A 54 -4.19 17.90 8.97
CA SER A 54 -2.73 18.02 8.97
C SER A 54 -2.00 16.68 8.90
N GLN A 55 -2.58 15.60 9.43
CA GLN A 55 -2.01 14.25 9.35
C GLN A 55 -2.25 13.63 7.97
N CYS A 56 -3.43 13.87 7.39
CA CYS A 56 -3.72 13.49 6.01
C CYS A 56 -2.76 14.18 5.03
N ASP A 57 -2.54 15.50 5.20
CA ASP A 57 -1.59 16.27 4.39
C ASP A 57 -0.14 15.79 4.56
N GLU A 58 0.28 15.49 5.80
CA GLU A 58 1.62 14.95 6.07
C GLU A 58 1.81 13.59 5.40
N PHE A 59 0.81 12.70 5.49
CA PHE A 59 0.87 11.39 4.87
C PHE A 59 0.87 11.48 3.34
N ALA A 60 0.02 12.33 2.76
CA ALA A 60 0.00 12.58 1.30
C ALA A 60 1.36 13.10 0.81
N ALA A 61 1.97 14.04 1.55
CA ALA A 61 3.31 14.53 1.21
C ALA A 61 4.39 13.44 1.28
N LEU A 62 4.24 12.42 2.12
CA LEU A 62 5.16 11.28 2.16
C LEU A 62 4.95 10.30 1.00
N ILE A 63 3.71 10.11 0.56
CA ILE A 63 3.36 9.21 -0.56
C ILE A 63 3.77 9.83 -1.90
N ASP A 64 3.47 11.12 -2.10
CA ASP A 64 3.78 11.84 -3.36
C ASP A 64 5.20 12.43 -3.38
N GLY A 65 5.88 12.41 -2.23
CA GLY A 65 7.16 13.05 -2.02
C GLY A 65 8.36 12.24 -2.51
N ASP A 66 9.52 12.88 -2.39
CA ASP A 66 10.81 12.32 -2.74
C ASP A 66 11.65 11.97 -1.48
N ALA A 67 12.89 11.51 -1.72
CA ALA A 67 13.83 11.18 -0.65
C ALA A 67 14.12 12.36 0.29
N ALA A 68 14.10 13.59 -0.22
CA ALA A 68 14.29 14.78 0.59
C ALA A 68 13.10 15.01 1.52
N THR A 69 11.88 14.80 1.03
CA THR A 69 10.64 14.88 1.80
C THR A 69 10.61 13.83 2.91
N ALA A 70 10.90 12.57 2.59
CA ALA A 70 10.99 11.47 3.54
C ALA A 70 12.08 11.73 4.61
N SER A 71 13.27 12.18 4.19
CA SER A 71 14.37 12.53 5.11
C SER A 71 14.01 13.68 6.04
N ALA A 72 13.36 14.73 5.51
CA ALA A 72 12.95 15.89 6.29
C ALA A 72 11.91 15.52 7.34
N TRP A 73 10.94 14.68 6.97
CA TRP A 73 9.96 14.14 7.90
C TRP A 73 10.63 13.35 9.03
N ALA A 74 11.49 12.37 8.70
CA ALA A 74 12.16 11.55 9.72
C ALA A 74 12.96 12.40 10.72
N ARG A 75 13.67 13.42 10.22
CA ARG A 75 14.39 14.39 11.06
C ARG A 75 13.46 15.20 11.96
N ARG A 76 12.33 15.70 11.45
CA ARG A 76 11.34 16.44 12.25
C ARG A 76 10.75 15.58 13.36
N GLN A 77 10.48 14.30 13.07
CA GLN A 77 9.94 13.35 14.04
C GLN A 77 11.02 12.80 15.00
N GLY A 78 12.29 13.10 14.77
CA GLY A 78 13.41 12.55 15.55
C GLY A 78 13.58 11.04 15.38
N ILE A 79 13.15 10.49 14.25
CA ILE A 79 13.22 9.06 13.95
C ILE A 79 14.49 8.80 13.15
N ASP A 80 15.32 7.89 13.65
CA ASP A 80 16.45 7.37 12.91
C ASP A 80 16.00 6.18 12.03
N PRO A 81 16.06 6.28 10.69
CA PRO A 81 15.76 5.16 9.81
C PRO A 81 16.61 3.92 10.11
N PHE A 82 17.88 4.13 10.51
CA PHE A 82 18.79 3.03 10.83
C PHE A 82 18.46 2.35 12.16
N ALA A 83 17.55 2.86 12.98
CA ALA A 83 17.05 2.12 14.13
C ALA A 83 16.19 0.90 13.70
N CYS A 84 15.58 0.96 12.51
CA CYS A 84 14.79 -0.13 11.95
C CYS A 84 15.68 -1.24 11.37
N PRO A 85 15.60 -2.49 11.89
CA PRO A 85 16.40 -3.60 11.34
C PRO A 85 16.12 -3.89 9.87
N LEU A 86 14.86 -3.76 9.44
CA LEU A 86 14.48 -3.96 8.04
C LEU A 86 15.11 -2.91 7.14
N PHE A 87 15.08 -1.64 7.56
CA PHE A 87 15.71 -0.56 6.80
C PHE A 87 17.21 -0.76 6.67
N ARG A 88 17.89 -1.15 7.77
CA ARG A 88 19.32 -1.51 7.73
C ARG A 88 19.59 -2.59 6.70
N SER A 89 18.89 -3.72 6.78
CA SER A 89 19.04 -4.82 5.82
C SER A 89 18.74 -4.41 4.38
N LEU A 90 17.79 -3.50 4.16
CA LEU A 90 17.47 -2.98 2.82
C LEU A 90 18.61 -2.11 2.27
N THR A 91 19.26 -1.35 3.15
CA THR A 91 20.34 -0.42 2.78
C THR A 91 21.74 -1.02 2.83
N ASP A 92 21.91 -2.21 3.42
CA ASP A 92 23.23 -2.85 3.61
C ASP A 92 23.98 -3.10 2.28
N GLN A 93 23.26 -3.25 1.18
CA GLN A 93 23.81 -3.49 -0.16
C GLN A 93 23.68 -2.27 -1.09
N ILE A 94 23.18 -1.14 -0.58
CA ILE A 94 22.99 0.07 -1.36
C ILE A 94 24.30 0.87 -1.41
N ASP A 95 24.80 1.08 -2.62
CA ASP A 95 26.03 1.82 -2.89
C ASP A 95 25.77 3.17 -3.60
N THR A 96 24.53 3.44 -4.02
CA THR A 96 24.15 4.69 -4.69
C THR A 96 23.21 5.57 -3.84
N PRO A 97 23.39 6.91 -3.85
CA PRO A 97 22.47 7.83 -3.19
C PRO A 97 21.02 7.72 -3.69
N GLU A 98 20.82 7.41 -4.97
CA GLU A 98 19.51 7.26 -5.58
C GLU A 98 18.75 6.05 -5.02
N ALA A 99 19.41 4.90 -4.92
CA ALA A 99 18.80 3.72 -4.32
C ALA A 99 18.54 3.91 -2.82
N PHE A 100 19.42 4.62 -2.11
CA PHE A 100 19.18 4.97 -0.71
C PHE A 100 17.97 5.89 -0.57
N GLY A 101 17.84 6.87 -1.46
CA GLY A 101 16.68 7.74 -1.54
C GLY A 101 15.38 6.97 -1.79
N ALA A 102 15.39 6.00 -2.72
CA ALA A 102 14.25 5.14 -2.98
C ALA A 102 13.84 4.31 -1.74
N ALA A 103 14.81 3.78 -1.00
CA ALA A 103 14.55 3.06 0.25
C ALA A 103 13.88 3.95 1.30
N LEU A 104 14.27 5.23 1.40
CA LEU A 104 13.64 6.19 2.30
C LEU A 104 12.20 6.52 1.91
N VAL A 105 11.94 6.71 0.61
CA VAL A 105 10.60 6.96 0.07
C VAL A 105 9.66 5.79 0.37
N GLU A 106 10.14 4.55 0.25
CA GLU A 106 9.34 3.36 0.56
C GLU A 106 9.11 3.19 2.07
N TRP A 107 10.14 3.45 2.87
CA TRP A 107 10.09 3.24 4.32
C TRP A 107 9.24 4.27 5.06
N ALA A 108 9.31 5.56 4.69
CA ALA A 108 8.73 6.63 5.48
C ALA A 108 7.19 6.55 5.63
N PRO A 109 6.38 6.30 4.58
CA PRO A 109 4.93 6.14 4.71
C PRO A 109 4.56 4.95 5.60
N SER A 110 5.27 3.83 5.46
CA SER A 110 5.06 2.64 6.30
C SER A 110 5.32 2.95 7.77
N ARG A 111 6.40 3.68 8.06
CA ARG A 111 6.73 4.09 9.42
C ARG A 111 5.73 5.10 9.98
N TRP A 112 5.22 6.00 9.13
CA TRP A 112 4.17 6.95 9.51
C TRP A 112 2.90 6.22 9.97
N LEU A 113 2.46 5.22 9.20
CA LEU A 113 1.29 4.41 9.55
C LEU A 113 1.48 3.66 10.87
N GLU A 114 2.68 3.11 11.12
CA GLU A 114 2.96 2.43 12.40
C GLU A 114 2.82 3.35 13.62
N ILE A 115 3.07 4.66 13.45
CA ILE A 115 3.01 5.66 14.54
C ILE A 115 1.58 6.16 14.72
N HIS A 116 0.90 6.48 13.62
CA HIS A 116 -0.38 7.20 13.64
C HIS A 116 -1.61 6.31 13.45
N ARG A 117 -1.46 5.14 12.82
CA ARG A 117 -2.51 4.14 12.55
C ARG A 117 -1.99 2.72 12.79
N PRO A 118 -1.72 2.32 14.05
CA PRO A 118 -1.23 0.97 14.35
C PRO A 118 -2.23 -0.13 13.92
N ASP A 119 -3.50 0.22 13.78
CA ASP A 119 -4.59 -0.61 13.27
C ASP A 119 -4.62 -0.73 11.73
N TYR A 120 -3.70 -0.09 10.99
CA TYR A 120 -3.77 -0.03 9.52
C TYR A 120 -3.86 -1.41 8.86
N ARG A 121 -3.17 -2.43 9.41
CA ARG A 121 -3.20 -3.81 8.88
C ARG A 121 -4.57 -4.45 9.06
N GLU A 122 -5.24 -4.16 10.17
CA GLU A 122 -6.60 -4.62 10.44
C GLU A 122 -7.59 -3.91 9.51
N VAL A 123 -7.43 -2.60 9.31
CA VAL A 123 -8.25 -1.81 8.37
C VAL A 123 -8.14 -2.36 6.95
N VAL A 124 -6.92 -2.57 6.45
CA VAL A 124 -6.68 -3.16 5.11
C VAL A 124 -7.30 -4.55 5.01
N SER A 125 -7.12 -5.39 6.04
CA SER A 125 -7.65 -6.76 6.04
C SER A 125 -9.18 -6.79 6.07
N ARG A 126 -9.81 -5.88 6.83
CA ARG A 126 -11.26 -5.71 6.86
C ARG A 126 -11.79 -5.25 5.51
N CYS A 127 -11.26 -4.16 4.94
CA CYS A 127 -11.71 -3.65 3.64
C CYS A 127 -11.53 -4.69 2.52
N ARG A 128 -10.43 -5.45 2.55
CA ARG A 128 -10.22 -6.57 1.63
C ARG A 128 -11.26 -7.66 1.81
N GLY A 129 -11.54 -8.09 3.04
CA GLY A 129 -12.53 -9.13 3.32
C GLY A 129 -13.95 -8.74 2.93
N GLU A 130 -14.33 -7.48 3.18
CA GLU A 130 -15.60 -6.90 2.74
C GLU A 130 -15.71 -6.92 1.21
N LEU A 131 -14.69 -6.41 0.51
CA LEU A 131 -14.68 -6.37 -0.95
C LEU A 131 -14.72 -7.78 -1.57
N GLN A 132 -13.96 -8.73 -1.02
CA GLN A 132 -13.99 -10.14 -1.45
C GLN A 132 -15.39 -10.74 -1.25
N GLY A 133 -16.04 -10.48 -0.12
CA GLY A 133 -17.40 -10.95 0.15
C GLY A 133 -18.44 -10.36 -0.81
N GLU A 134 -18.34 -9.06 -1.12
CA GLU A 134 -19.20 -8.39 -2.09
C GLU A 134 -19.06 -8.97 -3.49
N VAL A 135 -17.83 -9.16 -3.95
CA VAL A 135 -17.56 -9.77 -5.26
C VAL A 135 -18.12 -11.19 -5.32
N ALA A 136 -17.89 -12.02 -4.30
CA ALA A 136 -18.43 -13.37 -4.25
C ALA A 136 -19.97 -13.39 -4.30
N ALA A 137 -20.64 -12.48 -3.58
CA ALA A 137 -22.09 -12.36 -3.61
C ALA A 137 -22.63 -11.89 -4.96
N MET A 138 -21.95 -10.94 -5.62
CA MET A 138 -22.30 -10.49 -6.98
C MET A 138 -22.18 -11.63 -8.00
N ILE A 139 -21.11 -12.42 -7.89
CA ILE A 139 -20.88 -13.60 -8.74
C ILE A 139 -22.01 -14.61 -8.56
N GLU A 140 -22.36 -14.95 -7.32
CA GLU A 140 -23.45 -15.89 -7.04
C GLU A 140 -24.79 -15.39 -7.59
N ALA A 141 -25.07 -14.10 -7.48
CA ALA A 141 -26.30 -13.50 -8.00
C ALA A 141 -26.40 -13.53 -9.52
N VAL A 142 -25.28 -13.39 -10.25
CA VAL A 142 -25.23 -13.45 -11.72
C VAL A 142 -25.29 -14.90 -12.23
N ALA A 143 -24.84 -15.87 -11.44
CA ALA A 143 -24.85 -17.29 -11.81
C ALA A 143 -26.23 -17.99 -11.61
N ARG A 144 -27.21 -17.30 -10.99
CA ARG A 144 -28.58 -17.77 -10.79
C ARG A 144 -29.52 -17.32 -11.91
#